data_AF-A0A2S8XUI2-F1
#
_entry.id   AF-A0A2S8XUI2-F1
#
_cell.length_a   1.000
_cell.length_b   1.000
_cell.length_c   1.000
_cell.angle_alpha   90.00
_cell.angle_beta   90.00
_cell.angle_gamma   90.00
#
_symmetry.space_group_name_H-M   'P 1'
#
loop_
_entity.id
_entity.type
_entity.pdbx_description
1 polymer ?
#
loop_
_entity_poly.entity_id
_entity_poly.type
_entity_poly.pdbx_seq_one_letter_code
_entity_poly.pdbx_strand_id
1 'polypeptide(L)'
;MNTRLQQAIDQAFAEARTAMQLRDIAVAYRWLERAHVLTQRMPLAHAKAHWWMLRVGWLDRDWREVAGQVPRIFAALVFSRIWVPVG
;
A
#
# COMPACT_ATOMS: atom_id res chain seq x y z
N MET A 1 -16.12 -10.71 24.27
CA MET A 1 -15.99 -10.60 22.80
C MET A 1 -16.23 -11.98 22.21
N ASN A 2 -17.01 -12.12 21.13
CA ASN A 2 -17.31 -13.43 20.55
C ASN A 2 -15.99 -14.06 20.03
N THR A 3 -15.56 -15.18 20.61
CA THR A 3 -14.25 -15.79 20.34
C THR A 3 -14.04 -16.07 18.86
N ARG A 4 -15.10 -16.45 18.13
CA ARG A 4 -15.03 -16.70 16.68
C ARG A 4 -14.81 -15.42 15.87
N LEU A 5 -15.43 -14.31 16.28
CA LEU A 5 -15.22 -13.01 15.63
C LEU A 5 -13.78 -12.54 15.82
N GLN A 6 -13.24 -12.67 17.04
CA GLN A 6 -11.86 -12.29 17.32
C GLN A 6 -10.88 -13.14 16.50
N GLN A 7 -11.07 -14.46 16.44
CA GLN A 7 -10.28 -15.34 15.60
C GLN A 7 -10.34 -14.95 14.12
N ALA A 8 -11.51 -14.59 13.60
CA ALA A 8 -11.67 -14.17 12.21
C ALA A 8 -10.97 -12.83 11.91
N ILE A 9 -10.99 -11.89 12.87
CA ILE A 9 -10.27 -10.61 12.78
C ILE A 9 -8.75 -10.87 12.78
N ASP A 10 -8.27 -11.70 13.70
CA ASP A 10 -6.85 -12.01 13.82
C ASP A 10 -6.33 -12.75 12.59
N GLN A 11 -7.11 -13.69 12.05
CA GLN A 11 -6.82 -14.36 10.79
C GLN A 11 -6.72 -13.35 9.65
N ALA A 12 -7.70 -12.45 9.49
CA ALA A 12 -7.68 -11.46 8.42
C ALA A 12 -6.44 -10.56 8.47
N PHE A 13 -6.02 -10.11 9.65
CA PHE A 13 -4.78 -9.34 9.81
C PHE A 13 -3.51 -10.19 9.61
N ALA A 14 -3.51 -11.48 9.96
CA ALA A 14 -2.39 -12.38 9.70
C ALA A 14 -2.20 -12.61 8.20
N GLU A 15 -3.27 -12.96 7.49
CA GLU A 15 -3.24 -13.22 6.04
C GLU A 15 -2.89 -11.96 5.24
N ALA A 16 -3.41 -10.80 5.63
CA ALA A 16 -3.02 -9.52 5.05
C ALA A 16 -1.50 -9.28 5.16
N ARG A 17 -0.90 -9.57 6.32
CA ARG A 17 0.55 -9.43 6.54
C ARG A 17 1.36 -10.39 5.68
N THR A 18 0.94 -11.65 5.60
CA THR A 18 1.58 -12.66 4.73
C THR A 18 1.53 -12.21 3.26
N ALA A 19 0.37 -11.75 2.79
CA ALA A 19 0.22 -11.24 1.42
C ALA A 19 1.11 -10.01 1.15
N MET A 20 1.23 -9.08 2.11
CA MET A 20 2.16 -7.95 2.02
C MET A 20 3.62 -8.38 1.91
N GLN A 21 4.04 -9.39 2.68
CA GLN A 21 5.40 -9.94 2.62
C GLN A 21 5.69 -10.59 1.25
N LEU A 22 4.69 -11.26 0.68
CA LEU A 22 4.74 -11.83 -0.67
C LEU A 22 4.59 -10.79 -1.79
N ARG A 23 4.40 -9.50 -1.45
CA ARG A 23 4.06 -8.41 -2.38
C ARG A 23 2.82 -8.68 -3.24
N ASP A 24 1.90 -9.52 -2.76
CA ASP A 24 0.60 -9.70 -3.38
C ASP A 24 -0.39 -8.67 -2.82
N ILE A 25 -0.35 -7.47 -3.40
CA ILE A 25 -1.11 -6.33 -2.91
C ILE A 25 -2.62 -6.55 -3.05
N ALA A 26 -3.07 -7.16 -4.16
CA ALA A 26 -4.48 -7.45 -4.39
C ALA A 26 -5.04 -8.38 -3.30
N VAL A 27 -4.29 -9.42 -2.93
CA VAL A 27 -4.68 -10.33 -1.84
C VAL A 27 -4.60 -9.63 -0.48
N ALA A 28 -3.60 -8.79 -0.24
CA ALA A 28 -3.50 -8.00 0.99
C ALA A 28 -4.73 -7.10 1.20
N TYR A 29 -5.16 -6.39 0.15
CA TYR A 29 -6.36 -5.55 0.21
C TYR A 29 -7.62 -6.34 0.50
N ARG A 30 -7.83 -7.50 -0.13
CA ARG A 30 -8.98 -8.37 0.14
C ARG A 30 -9.08 -8.79 1.61
N TRP A 31 -7.95 -9.14 2.22
CA TRP A 31 -7.92 -9.51 3.64
C TRP A 31 -8.15 -8.32 4.57
N LEU A 32 -7.64 -7.14 4.22
CA LEU A 32 -7.89 -5.92 4.97
C LEU A 32 -9.35 -5.45 4.86
N GLU A 33 -9.98 -5.58 3.68
CA GLU A 33 -11.42 -5.32 3.46
C GLU A 33 -12.26 -6.21 4.40
N ARG A 34 -11.91 -7.50 4.49
CA ARG A 34 -12.54 -8.42 5.42
C ARG A 34 -12.36 -7.96 6.88
N ALA A 35 -11.14 -7.59 7.28
CA ALA A 35 -10.89 -7.08 8.63
C ALA A 35 -11.70 -5.81 8.92
N HIS A 36 -11.80 -4.89 7.95
CA HIS A 36 -12.57 -3.65 8.04
C HIS A 36 -14.08 -3.92 8.28
N VAL A 37 -14.68 -4.83 7.51
CA VAL A 37 -16.10 -5.23 7.69
C VAL A 37 -16.33 -5.91 9.03
N LEU A 38 -15.46 -6.85 9.42
CA LEU A 38 -15.59 -7.58 10.70
C LEU A 38 -15.45 -6.64 11.92
N THR A 39 -14.67 -5.57 11.79
CA THR A 39 -14.38 -4.63 12.88
C THR A 39 -15.26 -3.39 12.87
N GLN A 40 -16.29 -3.30 12.01
CA GLN A 40 -17.09 -2.10 11.83
C GLN A 40 -17.76 -1.57 13.12
N ARG A 41 -18.06 -2.45 14.09
CA ARG A 41 -18.62 -2.08 15.40
C ARG A 41 -17.55 -1.88 16.49
N MET A 42 -16.27 -1.87 16.12
CA MET A 42 -15.10 -1.78 17.00
C MET A 42 -14.16 -0.66 16.51
N PRO A 43 -14.37 0.60 16.93
CA PRO A 43 -13.71 1.77 16.33
C PRO A 43 -12.18 1.68 16.26
N LEU A 44 -11.52 1.18 17.33
CA LEU A 44 -10.07 1.03 17.36
C LEU A 44 -9.57 -0.02 16.36
N ALA A 45 -10.25 -1.16 16.25
CA ALA A 45 -9.88 -2.22 15.32
C ALA A 45 -10.20 -1.83 13.87
N HIS A 46 -11.26 -1.06 13.65
CA HIS A 46 -11.61 -0.49 12.37
C HIS A 46 -10.59 0.54 11.89
N ALA A 47 -10.19 1.47 12.77
CA ALA A 47 -9.12 2.42 12.49
C ALA A 47 -7.79 1.71 12.17
N LYS A 48 -7.49 0.60 12.88
CA LYS A 48 -6.35 -0.26 12.55
C LYS A 48 -6.47 -0.84 11.14
N ALA A 49 -7.64 -1.34 10.72
CA ALA A 49 -7.82 -1.84 9.36
C ALA A 49 -7.51 -0.77 8.30
N HIS A 50 -8.04 0.46 8.49
CA HIS A 50 -7.73 1.61 7.62
C HIS A 50 -6.25 1.95 7.58
N TRP A 51 -5.58 1.99 8.74
CA TRP A 51 -4.15 2.27 8.81
C TRP A 51 -3.33 1.26 7.99
N TRP A 52 -3.69 -0.02 8.06
CA TRP A 52 -3.04 -1.05 7.26
C TRP A 52 -3.36 -0.92 5.76
N MET A 53 -4.58 -0.56 5.37
CA MET A 53 -4.93 -0.28 3.97
C MET A 53 -4.11 0.88 3.39
N LEU A 54 -3.91 1.95 4.16
CA LEU A 54 -3.05 3.06 3.78
C LEU A 54 -1.59 2.61 3.62
N ARG A 55 -1.09 1.79 4.54
CA ARG A 55 0.27 1.22 4.46
C ARG A 55 0.44 0.34 3.22
N VAL A 56 -0.56 -0.47 2.89
CA VAL A 56 -0.56 -1.28 1.65
C VAL A 56 -0.55 -0.38 0.44
N GLY A 57 -1.35 0.68 0.39
CA GLY A 57 -1.36 1.61 -0.75
C GLY A 57 -0.06 2.38 -0.93
N TRP A 58 0.67 2.62 0.16
CA TRP A 58 2.03 3.15 0.10
C TRP A 58 3.04 2.14 -0.46
N LEU A 59 2.87 0.85 -0.15
CA LEU A 59 3.70 -0.24 -0.66
C LEU A 59 3.37 -0.59 -2.13
N ASP A 60 2.08 -0.50 -2.50
CA ASP A 60 1.54 -0.78 -3.84
C ASP A 60 1.95 0.24 -4.89
N ARG A 61 2.08 1.52 -4.48
CA ARG A 61 2.72 2.58 -5.27
C ARG A 61 4.22 2.34 -5.38
N ASP A 62 4.62 1.13 -5.75
CA ASP A 62 5.96 0.64 -5.98
C ASP A 62 6.74 1.73 -6.72
N TRP A 63 7.50 2.50 -5.93
CA TRP A 63 8.24 3.68 -6.38
C TRP A 63 9.30 3.32 -7.42
N ARG A 64 9.41 2.05 -7.84
CA ARG A 64 10.30 1.58 -8.91
C ARG A 64 9.99 2.22 -10.26
N GLU A 65 8.72 2.45 -10.62
CA GLU A 65 8.39 3.20 -11.83
C GLU A 65 8.74 4.69 -11.70
N VAL A 66 8.46 5.29 -10.54
CA VAL A 66 8.77 6.69 -10.26
C VAL A 66 10.28 6.92 -10.20
N ALA A 67 11.03 6.02 -9.56
CA ALA A 67 12.49 6.05 -9.48
C ALA A 67 13.17 5.83 -10.83
N GLY A 68 12.50 5.18 -11.80
CA GLY A 68 12.98 5.08 -13.19
C GLY A 68 12.67 6.32 -14.04
N GLN A 69 11.66 7.12 -13.66
CA GLN A 69 11.27 8.35 -14.38
C GLN A 69 11.94 9.61 -13.82
N VAL A 70 12.16 9.69 -12.50
CA VAL A 70 12.80 10.85 -11.86
C VAL A 70 14.19 11.18 -12.45
N PRO A 71 15.10 10.21 -12.70
CA PRO A 71 16.37 10.48 -13.36
C PRO A 71 16.20 10.96 -14.79
N ARG A 72 15.19 10.47 -15.52
CA ARG A 72 14.92 10.90 -16.91
C ARG A 72 14.41 12.33 -16.98
N ILE A 73 13.53 12.72 -16.07
CA ILE A 73 13.04 14.11 -15.97
C ILE A 73 14.20 15.03 -15.57
N PHE A 74 15.02 14.62 -14.60
CA PHE A 74 16.19 15.40 -14.18
C PHE A 74 17.22 15.53 -15.32
N ALA A 75 17.50 14.45 -16.04
CA ALA A 75 18.36 14.48 -17.23
C ALA A 75 17.78 15.41 -18.31
N ALA A 76 16.49 15.28 -18.65
CA ALA A 76 15.84 16.15 -19.63
C ALA A 76 15.93 17.64 -19.26
N LEU A 77 15.71 17.98 -17.98
CA LEU A 77 15.85 19.35 -17.48
C LEU A 77 17.30 19.86 -17.56
N VAL A 78 18.28 19.07 -17.14
CA VAL A 78 19.71 19.44 -17.18
C VAL A 78 20.20 19.59 -18.63
N PHE A 79 19.88 18.65 -19.52
CA PHE A 79 20.27 18.73 -20.93
C PHE A 79 19.57 19.88 -21.65
N SER A 80 18.31 20.18 -21.34
CA SER A 80 17.62 21.36 -21.91
C SER A 80 18.25 22.69 -21.49
N ARG A 81 18.99 22.74 -20.37
CA ARG A 81 19.63 23.97 -19.87
C ARG A 81 21.05 24.15 -20.40
N ILE A 82 21.74 23.06 -20.72
CA ILE A 82 23.15 23.04 -21.13
C ILE A 82 23.30 22.91 -22.66
N TRP A 83 22.30 22.35 -23.35
CA TRP A 83 22.39 21.95 -24.76
C TRP A 83 21.23 22.49 -25.60
N VAL A 84 20.94 23.79 -25.47
CA VAL A 84 20.26 24.51 -26.55
C VAL A 84 21.36 25.06 -27.44
N PRO A 85 21.65 24.45 -28.61
CA PRO A 85 22.42 25.16 -29.62
C PRO A 85 21.56 26.36 -30.03
N VAL A 86 22.05 27.55 -29.70
CA VAL A 86 21.53 28.80 -30.25
C VAL A 86 21.90 28.76 -31.74
N GLY A 87 20.96 28.25 -32.54
CA GLY A 87 20.90 28.52 -33.97
C GLY A 87 20.26 29.87 -34.19
#